data_AF-A0A1C2GPT2-F1
#
_entry.id   AF-A0A1C2GPT2-F1
#
_cell.length_a   1.000
_cell.length_b   1.000
_cell.length_c   1.000
_cell.angle_alpha   90.00
_cell.angle_beta   90.00
_cell.angle_gamma   90.00
#
_symmetry.space_group_name_H-M   'P 1'
#
loop_
_entity.id
_entity.type
_entity.pdbx_description
1 polymer ?
#
loop_
_entity_poly.entity_id
_entity_poly.type
_entity_poly.pdbx_seq_one_letter_code
_entity_poly.pdbx_strand_id
1 'polypeptide(L)'
;MKTKITILLSGLLLATCMVKAQQGPPPGQKPPSPEEHSKQVSSKLEKDLTLNPAQKAKVEAAYKNFFTGIEKVRGKMPPPPPPPLPPGKKKSADSLVAIRDAEIKKVLTQAQFTKYKEVEKTMRPPRPQGPPPPNAPDKQQ
;
A
#
# COMPACT_ATOMS: atom_id res chain seq x y z
N MET A 1 -64.88 1.30 10.53
CA MET A 1 -64.23 1.56 9.22
C MET A 1 -63.14 2.60 9.47
N LYS A 2 -61.88 2.20 9.73
CA LYS A 2 -60.75 2.14 8.77
C LYS A 2 -60.58 3.40 7.91
N THR A 3 -59.84 4.41 8.40
CA THR A 3 -58.86 5.12 7.57
C THR A 3 -57.82 5.83 8.45
N LYS A 4 -56.55 5.69 8.06
CA LYS A 4 -55.34 6.16 8.74
C LYS A 4 -54.87 7.42 8.01
N ILE A 5 -54.48 8.45 8.76
CA ILE A 5 -53.87 9.70 8.27
C ILE A 5 -52.58 9.87 9.10
N THR A 6 -51.38 9.47 8.64
CA THR A 6 -50.41 10.20 7.76
C THR A 6 -50.16 11.62 8.32
N ILE A 7 -48.98 12.09 8.73
CA ILE A 7 -47.62 12.02 8.20
C ILE A 7 -46.70 12.38 9.38
N LEU A 8 -45.69 11.55 9.69
CA LEU A 8 -44.64 11.88 10.65
C LEU A 8 -43.31 12.03 9.92
N LEU A 9 -42.85 13.27 9.97
CA LEU A 9 -41.56 13.81 9.56
C LEU A 9 -40.42 12.97 10.16
N SER A 10 -39.62 12.26 9.36
CA SER A 10 -38.29 11.76 9.77
C SER A 10 -37.51 11.15 8.62
N GLY A 11 -36.27 11.60 8.43
CA GLY A 11 -35.23 10.75 7.88
C GLY A 11 -34.76 11.03 6.47
N LEU A 12 -34.48 12.29 6.10
CA LEU A 12 -33.56 12.57 4.99
C LEU A 12 -32.18 12.96 5.56
N LEU A 13 -31.49 11.97 6.13
CA LEU A 13 -30.07 12.03 6.47
C LEU A 13 -29.43 10.76 5.94
N LEU A 14 -29.00 10.72 4.67
CA LEU A 14 -28.13 9.68 4.12
C LEU A 14 -27.66 10.10 2.72
N ALA A 15 -26.71 11.02 2.65
CA ALA A 15 -25.95 11.28 1.42
C ALA A 15 -24.57 11.89 1.72
N THR A 16 -23.78 11.25 2.58
CA THR A 16 -22.34 11.53 2.67
C THR A 16 -21.55 10.23 2.64
N CYS A 17 -21.79 9.41 1.62
CA CYS A 17 -20.78 8.45 1.19
C CYS A 17 -19.62 9.25 0.58
N MET A 18 -18.68 9.67 1.41
CA MET A 18 -17.37 10.12 0.96
C MET A 18 -16.69 8.94 0.27
N VAL A 19 -16.89 8.83 -1.04
CA VAL A 19 -16.02 8.07 -1.92
C VAL A 19 -14.67 8.78 -1.90
N LYS A 20 -13.76 8.35 -1.02
CA LYS A 20 -12.33 8.59 -1.23
C LYS A 20 -11.90 7.69 -2.39
N ALA A 21 -12.30 8.09 -3.60
CA ALA A 21 -11.69 7.59 -4.81
C ALA A 21 -10.18 7.78 -4.64
N GLN A 22 -9.43 6.71 -4.87
CA GLN A 22 -7.98 6.70 -4.89
C GLN A 22 -7.55 7.67 -5.99
N GLN A 23 -7.45 8.96 -5.66
CA GLN A 23 -6.84 9.96 -6.51
C GLN A 23 -5.35 9.59 -6.52
N GLY A 24 -4.95 8.86 -7.55
CA GLY A 24 -3.54 8.79 -7.94
C GLY A 24 -3.00 10.21 -8.07
N PRO A 25 -1.67 10.40 -7.92
CA PRO A 25 -1.10 11.73 -8.05
C PRO A 25 -1.50 12.36 -9.40
N PRO A 26 -1.72 13.68 -9.43
CA PRO A 26 -2.13 14.41 -10.64
C PRO A 26 -1.32 13.99 -11.87
N PRO A 27 -1.96 13.86 -13.06
CA PRO A 27 -1.26 13.53 -14.28
C PRO A 27 -0.09 14.50 -14.50
N GLY A 28 1.12 13.97 -14.63
CA GLY A 28 2.36 14.75 -14.80
C GLY A 28 3.26 14.84 -13.57
N GLN A 29 2.82 14.39 -12.39
CA GLN A 29 3.74 14.29 -11.25
C GLN A 29 4.70 13.12 -11.43
N LYS A 30 6.00 13.44 -11.39
CA LYS A 30 7.06 12.43 -11.40
C LYS A 30 6.93 11.59 -10.13
N PRO A 31 6.99 10.25 -10.22
CA PRO A 31 7.02 9.42 -9.03
C PRO A 31 8.20 9.81 -8.13
N PRO A 32 8.04 9.67 -6.80
CA PRO A 32 9.10 10.02 -5.85
C PRO A 32 10.36 9.21 -6.14
N SER A 33 11.51 9.85 -5.96
CA SER A 33 12.81 9.17 -6.07
C SER A 33 12.93 8.05 -5.02
N PRO A 34 13.81 7.05 -5.23
CA PRO A 34 14.07 6.00 -4.25
C PRO A 34 14.39 6.54 -2.84
N GLU A 35 15.07 7.68 -2.77
CA GLU A 35 15.46 8.33 -1.52
C GLU A 35 14.27 9.02 -0.82
N GLU A 36 13.46 9.76 -1.56
CA GLU A 36 12.25 10.37 -0.99
C GLU A 36 11.29 9.29 -0.51
N HIS A 37 11.14 8.22 -1.29
CA HIS A 37 10.26 7.11 -0.94
C HIS A 37 10.78 6.33 0.27
N SER A 38 12.10 6.12 0.41
CA SER A 38 12.66 5.50 1.62
C SER A 38 12.46 6.36 2.86
N LYS A 39 12.59 7.70 2.75
CA LYS A 39 12.35 8.64 3.86
C LYS A 39 10.88 8.66 4.30
N GLN A 40 9.95 8.63 3.34
CA GLN A 40 8.51 8.56 3.64
C GLN A 40 8.16 7.28 4.39
N VAL A 41 8.68 6.14 3.93
CA VAL A 41 8.43 4.84 4.58
C VAL A 41 9.10 4.76 5.94
N SER A 42 10.37 5.17 6.08
CA SER A 42 11.08 5.16 7.36
C SER A 42 10.38 6.04 8.39
N SER A 43 9.87 7.21 7.98
CA SER A 43 9.13 8.13 8.86
C SER A 43 7.76 7.58 9.27
N LYS A 44 7.08 6.83 8.41
CA LYS A 44 5.84 6.14 8.78
C LYS A 44 6.10 5.00 9.75
N LEU A 45 7.12 4.18 9.47
CA LEU A 45 7.53 3.07 10.34
C LEU A 45 8.02 3.58 11.70
N GLU A 46 8.72 4.70 11.75
CA GLU A 46 9.11 5.36 13.01
C GLU A 46 7.90 5.64 13.90
N LYS A 47 6.83 6.21 13.34
CA LYS A 47 5.59 6.51 14.07
C LYS A 47 4.86 5.23 14.51
N ASP A 48 4.71 4.26 13.61
CA ASP A 48 3.91 3.07 13.85
C ASP A 48 4.62 2.06 14.78
N LEU A 49 5.95 2.00 14.75
CA LEU A 49 6.76 1.05 15.54
C LEU A 49 7.57 1.70 16.66
N THR A 50 7.50 3.03 16.80
CA THR A 50 8.25 3.80 17.78
C THR A 50 9.75 3.52 17.66
N LEU A 51 10.27 3.60 16.43
CA LEU A 51 11.68 3.32 16.15
C LEU A 51 12.57 4.40 16.75
N ASN A 52 13.72 4.00 17.32
CA ASN A 52 14.75 4.97 17.69
C ASN A 52 15.51 5.50 16.45
N PRO A 53 16.26 6.61 16.55
CA PRO A 53 16.95 7.20 15.41
C PRO A 53 17.92 6.25 14.68
N ALA A 54 18.61 5.38 15.43
CA ALA A 54 19.54 4.41 14.84
C ALA A 54 18.80 3.30 14.07
N GLN A 55 17.66 2.82 14.59
CA GLN A 55 16.81 1.86 13.91
C GLN A 55 16.20 2.47 12.65
N LYS A 56 15.69 3.71 12.74
CA LYS A 56 15.14 4.45 11.60
C LYS A 56 16.16 4.58 10.47
N ALA A 57 17.39 5.00 10.77
CA ALA A 57 18.44 5.17 9.77
C ALA A 57 18.76 3.85 9.03
N LYS A 58 18.81 2.72 9.75
CA LYS A 58 19.04 1.41 9.13
C LYS A 58 17.84 0.92 8.32
N VAL A 59 16.62 1.16 8.79
CA VAL A 59 15.39 0.85 8.04
C VAL A 59 15.33 1.68 6.76
N GLU A 60 15.66 2.97 6.82
CA GLU A 60 15.73 3.84 5.65
C GLU A 60 16.77 3.32 4.63
N ALA A 61 17.95 2.93 5.08
CA ALA A 61 18.98 2.35 4.21
C ALA A 61 18.50 1.05 3.54
N ALA A 62 17.86 0.15 4.29
CA ALA A 62 17.28 -1.08 3.74
C ALA A 62 16.21 -0.78 2.67
N TYR A 63 15.35 0.22 2.90
CA TYR A 63 14.35 0.64 1.92
C TYR A 63 14.96 1.37 0.72
N LYS A 64 16.00 2.19 0.91
CA LYS A 64 16.72 2.85 -0.19
C LYS A 64 17.31 1.80 -1.14
N ASN A 65 17.94 0.76 -0.61
CA ASN A 65 18.46 -0.36 -1.39
C ASN A 65 17.35 -1.11 -2.12
N PHE A 66 16.22 -1.36 -1.44
CA PHE A 66 15.05 -2.00 -2.03
C PHE A 66 14.50 -1.20 -3.21
N PHE A 67 14.22 0.10 -3.03
CA PHE A 67 13.64 0.94 -4.09
C PHE A 67 14.60 1.13 -5.26
N THR A 68 15.90 1.28 -4.99
CA THR A 68 16.93 1.31 -6.04
C THR A 68 16.95 0.00 -6.84
N GLY A 69 16.86 -1.15 -6.17
CA GLY A 69 16.76 -2.46 -6.83
C GLY A 69 15.49 -2.61 -7.65
N ILE A 70 14.34 -2.18 -7.11
CA ILE A 70 13.06 -2.22 -7.82
C ILE A 70 13.07 -1.32 -9.05
N GLU A 71 13.68 -0.14 -8.98
CA GLU A 71 13.89 0.74 -10.13
C GLU A 71 14.75 0.08 -11.20
N LYS A 72 15.81 -0.67 -10.84
CA LYS A 72 16.59 -1.46 -11.81
C LYS A 72 15.79 -2.59 -12.44
N VAL A 73 14.91 -3.23 -11.67
CA VAL A 73 14.07 -4.33 -12.14
C VAL A 73 12.98 -3.80 -13.08
N ARG A 74 12.27 -2.73 -12.70
CA ARG A 74 11.12 -2.18 -13.42
C ARG A 74 11.48 -1.14 -14.49
N GLY A 75 12.65 -0.51 -14.40
CA GLY A 75 12.91 0.77 -15.06
C GLY A 75 12.39 1.94 -14.23
N LYS A 76 12.29 3.13 -14.84
CA LYS A 76 11.70 4.32 -14.18
C LYS A 76 10.36 3.95 -13.54
N MET A 77 10.18 4.30 -12.27
CA MET A 77 8.92 4.03 -11.57
C MET A 77 7.75 4.64 -12.37
N PRO A 78 6.70 3.87 -12.68
CA PRO A 78 5.49 4.41 -13.28
C PRO A 78 4.64 5.14 -12.21
N PRO A 79 3.73 6.04 -12.62
CA PRO A 79 2.81 6.68 -11.69
C PRO A 79 1.97 5.63 -10.92
N PRO A 80 1.60 5.91 -9.66
CA PRO A 80 0.71 5.04 -8.87
C PRO A 80 -0.73 5.00 -9.44
N PRO A 81 -1.41 3.84 -9.44
CA PRO A 81 -0.88 2.52 -9.08
C PRO A 81 0.03 1.97 -10.20
N PRO A 82 1.20 1.40 -9.85
CA PRO A 82 2.11 0.90 -10.86
C PRO A 82 1.53 -0.34 -11.56
N PRO A 83 1.71 -0.49 -12.89
CA PRO A 83 1.36 -1.72 -13.60
C PRO A 83 2.03 -2.96 -12.97
N PRO A 84 1.45 -4.16 -13.22
CA PRO A 84 2.08 -5.42 -12.85
C PRO A 84 3.53 -5.50 -13.32
N LEU A 85 4.37 -6.17 -12.53
CA LEU A 85 5.74 -6.49 -12.93
C LEU A 85 5.73 -7.33 -14.22
N PRO A 86 6.66 -7.10 -15.17
CA PRO A 86 6.79 -7.93 -16.35
C PRO A 86 6.98 -9.42 -15.99
N PRO A 87 6.45 -10.35 -16.81
CA PRO A 87 6.70 -11.79 -16.65
C PRO A 87 8.22 -12.05 -16.56
N GLY A 88 8.64 -12.87 -15.61
CA GLY A 88 10.06 -13.20 -15.38
C GLY A 88 10.80 -12.28 -14.39
N LYS A 89 10.31 -11.06 -14.11
CA LYS A 89 10.94 -10.15 -13.14
C LYS A 89 10.40 -10.25 -11.71
N LYS A 90 9.35 -11.04 -11.52
CA LYS A 90 8.73 -11.30 -10.21
C LYS A 90 9.72 -11.90 -9.20
N LYS A 91 10.50 -12.91 -9.60
CA LYS A 91 11.50 -13.55 -8.71
C LYS A 91 12.56 -12.55 -8.22
N SER A 92 13.03 -11.66 -9.10
CA SER A 92 14.00 -10.62 -8.72
C SER A 92 13.40 -9.63 -7.71
N ALA A 93 12.15 -9.20 -7.93
CA ALA A 93 11.45 -8.34 -6.99
C ALA A 93 11.20 -9.02 -5.63
N ASP A 94 10.80 -10.30 -5.64
CA ASP A 94 10.58 -11.08 -4.41
C ASP A 94 11.89 -11.27 -3.62
N SER A 95 13.01 -11.48 -4.32
CA SER A 95 14.34 -11.55 -3.69
C SER A 95 14.72 -10.22 -3.02
N LEU A 96 14.47 -9.08 -3.67
CA LEU A 96 14.71 -7.76 -3.07
C LEU A 96 13.85 -7.52 -1.82
N VAL A 97 12.60 -8.02 -1.80
CA VAL A 97 11.75 -7.99 -0.60
C VAL A 97 12.37 -8.82 0.52
N ALA A 98 12.84 -10.04 0.22
CA ALA A 98 13.45 -10.92 1.21
C ALA A 98 14.73 -10.31 1.80
N ILE A 99 15.59 -9.71 0.96
CA ILE A 99 16.81 -9.02 1.41
C ILE A 99 16.46 -7.87 2.35
N ARG A 100 15.50 -7.02 1.97
CA ARG A 100 15.04 -5.90 2.81
C ARG A 100 14.51 -6.40 4.15
N ASP A 101 13.64 -7.41 4.14
CA ASP A 101 13.03 -7.94 5.36
C ASP A 101 14.08 -8.58 6.29
N ALA A 102 15.09 -9.25 5.72
CA ALA A 102 16.20 -9.80 6.49
C ALA A 102 17.03 -8.71 7.18
N GLU A 103 17.34 -7.62 6.47
CA GLU A 103 18.05 -6.47 7.05
C GLU A 103 17.24 -5.78 8.15
N ILE A 104 15.93 -5.59 7.94
CA ILE A 104 15.05 -4.99 8.94
C ILE A 104 14.92 -5.89 10.17
N LYS A 105 14.84 -7.22 10.00
CA LYS A 105 14.76 -8.17 11.11
C LYS A 105 16.01 -8.15 12.01
N LYS A 106 17.20 -7.85 11.47
CA LYS A 106 18.43 -7.70 12.26
C LYS A 106 18.44 -6.46 13.16
N VAL A 107 17.59 -5.47 12.85
CA VAL A 107 17.59 -4.14 13.49
C VAL A 107 16.42 -3.99 14.47
N LEU A 108 15.29 -4.59 14.14
CA LEU A 108 14.08 -4.54 14.94
C LEU A 108 14.01 -5.69 15.94
N THR A 109 13.35 -5.48 17.07
CA THR A 109 12.97 -6.58 17.95
C THR A 109 11.93 -7.47 17.29
N GLN A 110 11.73 -8.69 17.79
CA GLN A 110 10.73 -9.62 17.23
C GLN A 110 9.30 -9.02 17.25
N ALA A 111 8.95 -8.29 18.32
CA ALA A 111 7.67 -7.61 18.44
C ALA A 111 7.51 -6.49 17.39
N GLN A 112 8.55 -5.66 17.23
CA GLN A 112 8.60 -4.61 16.20
C GLN A 112 8.52 -5.23 14.80
N PHE A 113 9.26 -6.31 14.52
CA PHE A 113 9.24 -6.96 13.21
C PHE A 113 7.86 -7.54 12.86
N THR A 114 7.13 -8.04 13.85
CA THR A 114 5.76 -8.55 13.64
C THR A 114 4.83 -7.41 13.21
N LYS A 115 4.84 -6.29 13.95
CA LYS A 115 4.08 -5.08 13.60
C LYS A 115 4.51 -4.49 12.26
N TYR A 116 5.80 -4.54 11.96
CA TYR A 116 6.35 -4.11 10.67
C TYR A 116 5.68 -4.86 9.51
N LYS A 117 5.52 -6.18 9.60
CA LYS A 117 4.88 -6.97 8.53
C LYS A 117 3.40 -6.62 8.33
N GLU A 118 2.72 -6.15 9.37
CA GLU A 118 1.34 -5.67 9.27
C GLU A 118 1.28 -4.30 8.60
N VAL A 119 2.09 -3.35 9.08
CA VAL A 119 2.17 -1.98 8.54
C VAL A 119 2.63 -2.01 7.07
N GLU A 120 3.59 -2.88 6.73
CA GLU A 120 4.10 -3.04 5.38
C GLU A 120 3.03 -3.49 4.38
N LYS A 121 2.06 -4.33 4.80
CA LYS A 121 0.92 -4.70 3.95
C LYS A 121 0.04 -3.50 3.62
N THR A 122 -0.10 -2.55 4.55
CA THR A 122 -0.90 -1.32 4.34
C THR A 122 -0.23 -0.33 3.38
N MET A 123 1.09 -0.41 3.23
CA MET A 123 1.87 0.48 2.38
C MET A 123 2.07 -0.03 0.96
N ARG A 124 1.76 -1.32 0.71
CA ARG A 124 1.87 -1.88 -0.63
C ARG A 124 0.75 -1.31 -1.53
N PRO A 125 1.05 -0.99 -2.80
CA PRO A 125 0.00 -0.64 -3.73
C PRO A 125 -1.01 -1.78 -3.84
N PRO A 126 -2.31 -1.49 -3.97
CA PRO A 126 -3.32 -2.51 -4.15
C PRO A 126 -2.94 -3.38 -5.34
N ARG A 127 -2.94 -4.70 -5.15
CA ARG A 127 -2.76 -5.63 -6.27
C ARG A 127 -3.98 -5.45 -7.18
N PRO A 128 -3.79 -5.26 -8.50
CA PRO A 128 -4.89 -5.37 -9.43
C PRO A 128 -5.58 -6.70 -9.16
N GLN A 129 -6.86 -6.67 -8.79
CA GLN A 129 -7.67 -7.87 -8.85
C GLN A 129 -7.66 -8.25 -10.34
N GLY A 130 -7.06 -9.39 -10.67
CA GLY A 130 -7.14 -9.91 -12.02
C GLY A 130 -8.61 -10.05 -12.43
N PRO A 131 -8.91 -10.19 -13.73
CA PRO A 131 -10.26 -10.55 -14.14
C PRO A 131 -10.72 -11.77 -13.31
N PRO A 132 -11.99 -11.81 -12.87
CA PRO A 132 -12.50 -12.96 -12.15
C PRO A 132 -12.19 -14.24 -12.94
N PRO A 133 -11.88 -15.37 -12.25
CA PRO A 133 -11.64 -16.62 -12.93
C PRO A 133 -12.81 -16.90 -13.89
N PRO A 134 -12.57 -17.44 -15.09
CA PRO A 134 -13.58 -17.62 -16.14
C PRO A 134 -14.80 -18.47 -15.74
N ASN A 135 -14.85 -19.01 -14.51
CA ASN A 135 -15.92 -19.83 -13.96
C ASN A 135 -16.46 -19.30 -12.61
N ALA A 136 -16.38 -18.01 -12.30
CA ALA A 136 -17.15 -17.47 -11.18
C ALA A 136 -18.64 -17.45 -11.60
N PRO A 137 -19.55 -18.17 -10.92
CA PRO A 137 -20.96 -18.13 -11.26
C PRO A 137 -21.46 -16.69 -11.09
N ASP A 138 -22.08 -16.16 -12.16
CA ASP A 138 -22.72 -14.85 -12.16
C ASP A 138 -23.65 -14.74 -10.96
N LYS A 139 -23.26 -13.93 -9.97
CA LYS A 139 -24.24 -13.41 -9.01
C LYS A 139 -25.00 -12.30 -9.72
N GLN A 140 -26.01 -12.69 -10.47
CA GLN A 140 -27.09 -11.81 -10.90
C GLN A 140 -27.66 -11.10 -9.66
N GLN A 141 -27.66 -9.76 -9.69
CA GLN A 141 -28.54 -8.91 -8.90
C GLN A 141 -29.60 -8.35 -9.83
#